data_AF-A0A4Y9TG31-F1
#
_entry.id   AF-A0A4Y9TG31-F1
#
_cell.length_a   1.000
_cell.length_b   1.000
_cell.length_c   1.000
_cell.angle_alpha   90.00
_cell.angle_beta   90.00
_cell.angle_gamma   90.00
#
_symmetry.space_group_name_H-M   'P 1'
#
loop_
_entity.id
_entity.type
_entity.pdbx_description
1 polymer ?
#
loop_
_entity_poly.entity_id
_entity_poly.type
_entity_poly.pdbx_seq_one_letter_code
_entity_poly.pdbx_strand_id
1 'polypeptide(L)'
;MLSRTLLCLAVLSASTPLLADTVWLKNGDRLTGKIKVFDGGKLLIQTDYAGAIPVDWKQVKTLESDQELLVKQDAYTGEKAKSLQAADDGKVVLANGEAPKTVELASIQQIIKPKPVIEDLVWKGNVDMALDYKRAEKDTNDYDIDFKTTARHGQWRHTGQGEYNREFQDDVSTTDNWALEYDLDRFLTEHWFWQGRLTYKRDKVEDLARQRTVGTGPGYQFWDDELGAFSLGSLVNRTDYEYAEGGKDNFYSVAMKWNYNRYLVGKTVEFFTNGELGRPIDGPVDYSLDAEMGLRYKVTEWASLNLKAERDMISGDSESSLSKTRYTAGFGVAW
;
A
#
# COMPACT_ATOMS: atom_id res chain seq x y z
N MET A 1 -35.65 7.20 -47.50
CA MET A 1 -35.43 6.05 -46.59
C MET A 1 -34.01 5.47 -46.64
N LEU A 2 -33.16 5.85 -47.61
CA LEU A 2 -31.75 5.39 -47.71
C LEU A 2 -30.78 5.97 -46.65
N SER A 3 -31.10 7.11 -46.03
CA SER A 3 -30.23 7.76 -45.05
C SER A 3 -30.19 7.05 -43.68
N ARG A 4 -31.25 6.33 -43.30
CA ARG A 4 -31.30 5.59 -42.03
C ARG A 4 -30.55 4.25 -42.09
N THR A 5 -30.52 3.59 -43.24
CA THR A 5 -29.76 2.35 -43.46
C THR A 5 -28.26 2.60 -43.55
N LEU A 6 -27.83 3.75 -44.11
CA LEU A 6 -26.43 4.17 -44.12
C LEU A 6 -25.88 4.51 -42.72
N LEU A 7 -26.71 5.06 -41.84
CA LEU A 7 -26.31 5.38 -40.45
C LEU A 7 -26.11 4.11 -39.61
N CYS A 8 -26.95 3.07 -39.79
CA CYS A 8 -26.78 1.79 -39.10
C CYS A 8 -25.54 1.01 -39.58
N LEU A 9 -25.16 1.14 -40.86
CA LEU A 9 -23.94 0.51 -41.39
C LEU A 9 -22.65 1.19 -40.89
N ALA A 10 -22.69 2.49 -40.59
CA ALA A 10 -21.55 3.22 -40.02
C ALA A 10 -21.28 2.87 -38.55
N VAL A 11 -22.28 2.43 -37.79
CA VAL A 11 -22.14 2.04 -36.38
C VAL A 11 -21.57 0.63 -36.20
N LEU A 12 -21.73 -0.28 -37.17
CA LEU A 12 -21.10 -1.61 -37.11
C LEU A 12 -19.59 -1.59 -37.41
N SER A 13 -19.09 -0.58 -38.10
CA SER A 13 -17.68 -0.47 -38.52
C SER A 13 -16.73 0.06 -37.43
N ALA A 14 -17.26 0.42 -36.25
CA ALA A 14 -16.49 0.96 -35.12
C ALA A 14 -16.24 -0.08 -34.00
N SER A 15 -16.26 -1.37 -34.34
CA SER A 15 -15.76 -2.43 -33.45
C SER A 15 -14.27 -2.61 -33.72
N THR A 16 -13.43 -1.76 -33.12
CA THR A 16 -12.00 -2.08 -33.02
C THR A 16 -11.91 -3.40 -32.27
N PRO A 17 -11.26 -4.45 -32.81
CA PRO A 17 -10.98 -5.63 -32.00
C PRO A 17 -10.18 -5.13 -30.81
N LEU A 18 -10.73 -5.30 -29.61
CA LEU A 18 -9.97 -5.15 -28.39
C LEU A 18 -9.01 -6.34 -28.39
N LEU A 19 -7.87 -6.20 -29.07
CA LEU A 19 -6.86 -7.25 -29.11
C LEU A 19 -6.43 -7.50 -27.67
N ALA A 20 -6.68 -8.71 -27.21
CA ALA A 20 -6.28 -9.14 -25.91
C ALA A 20 -4.81 -9.54 -25.99
N ASP A 21 -4.03 -9.08 -25.01
CA ASP A 21 -2.66 -9.47 -24.80
C ASP A 21 -2.59 -11.01 -24.72
N THR A 22 -1.54 -11.57 -25.30
CA THR A 22 -1.35 -13.01 -25.38
C THR A 22 -0.06 -13.40 -24.69
N VAL A 23 -0.12 -14.43 -23.85
CA VAL A 23 1.04 -15.02 -23.18
C VAL A 23 1.12 -16.49 -23.56
N TRP A 24 2.24 -16.88 -24.16
CA TRP A 24 2.53 -18.28 -24.46
C TRP A 24 3.37 -18.87 -23.34
N LEU A 25 3.01 -20.08 -22.90
CA LEU A 25 3.71 -20.82 -21.87
C LEU A 25 4.59 -21.91 -22.49
N LYS A 26 5.61 -22.33 -21.73
CA LYS A 26 6.58 -23.35 -22.16
C LYS A 26 5.97 -24.74 -22.33
N ASN A 27 4.84 -25.01 -21.67
CA ASN A 27 4.08 -26.26 -21.82
C ASN A 27 3.15 -26.27 -23.05
N GLY A 28 3.11 -25.19 -23.84
CA GLY A 28 2.27 -25.05 -25.02
C GLY A 28 0.93 -24.36 -24.78
N ASP A 29 0.59 -24.04 -23.52
CA ASP A 29 -0.63 -23.31 -23.19
C ASP A 29 -0.53 -21.85 -23.67
N ARG A 30 -1.69 -21.28 -24.03
CA ARG A 30 -1.84 -19.88 -24.42
C ARG A 30 -2.89 -19.24 -23.53
N LEU A 31 -2.51 -18.16 -22.85
CA LEU A 31 -3.43 -17.33 -22.06
C LEU A 31 -3.67 -16.03 -22.81
N THR A 32 -4.94 -15.67 -22.93
CA THR A 32 -5.39 -14.44 -23.58
C THR A 32 -6.09 -13.55 -22.54
N GLY A 33 -5.71 -12.28 -22.45
CA GLY A 33 -6.23 -11.36 -21.45
C GLY A 33 -5.58 -9.98 -21.53
N LYS A 34 -5.43 -9.29 -20.40
CA LYS A 34 -4.69 -8.04 -20.29
C LYS A 34 -3.54 -8.17 -19.30
N ILE A 35 -2.31 -7.88 -19.70
CA ILE A 35 -1.15 -7.88 -18.82
C ILE A 35 -1.34 -6.72 -17.81
N LYS A 36 -1.45 -7.07 -16.53
CA LYS A 36 -1.61 -6.08 -15.45
C LYS A 36 -0.26 -5.65 -14.90
N VAL A 37 0.61 -6.62 -14.62
CA VAL A 37 1.96 -6.40 -14.11
C VAL A 37 2.80 -7.66 -14.22
N PHE A 38 4.11 -7.52 -14.40
CA PHE A 38 5.10 -8.51 -14.02
C PHE A 38 6.05 -7.87 -13.01
N ASP A 39 6.16 -8.48 -11.84
CA ASP A 39 7.09 -8.08 -10.78
C ASP A 39 7.28 -9.25 -9.80
N GLY A 40 8.39 -9.30 -9.09
CA GLY A 40 8.66 -10.34 -8.08
C GLY A 40 8.54 -11.78 -8.62
N GLY A 41 8.82 -12.00 -9.91
CA GLY A 41 8.76 -13.32 -10.55
C GLY A 41 7.37 -13.83 -10.95
N LYS A 42 6.32 -13.01 -10.80
CA LYS A 42 4.95 -13.37 -11.20
C LYS A 42 4.39 -12.38 -12.22
N LEU A 43 3.86 -12.90 -13.33
CA LEU A 43 3.11 -12.15 -14.33
C LEU A 43 1.61 -12.28 -14.03
N LEU A 44 0.91 -11.17 -13.85
CA LEU A 44 -0.53 -11.12 -13.65
C LEU A 44 -1.24 -10.78 -14.96
N ILE A 45 -2.12 -11.68 -15.39
CA ILE A 45 -2.94 -11.54 -16.59
C ILE A 45 -4.40 -11.45 -16.17
N GLN A 46 -5.06 -10.34 -16.47
CA GLN A 46 -6.50 -10.17 -16.29
C GLN A 46 -7.23 -10.85 -17.44
N THR A 47 -8.01 -11.89 -17.14
CA THR A 47 -8.89 -12.56 -18.10
C THR A 47 -10.35 -12.19 -17.81
N ASP A 48 -11.19 -12.28 -18.85
CA ASP A 48 -12.63 -12.01 -18.71
C ASP A 48 -13.38 -13.19 -18.06
N TYR A 49 -12.79 -14.39 -18.06
CA TYR A 49 -13.45 -15.62 -17.62
C TYR A 49 -12.99 -16.12 -16.25
N ALA A 50 -11.76 -15.85 -15.83
CA ALA A 50 -11.19 -16.35 -14.56
C ALA A 50 -10.57 -15.23 -13.71
N GLY A 51 -10.79 -13.96 -14.08
CA GLY A 51 -10.20 -12.83 -13.37
C GLY A 51 -8.68 -12.75 -13.56
N ALA A 52 -7.98 -12.22 -12.55
CA ALA A 52 -6.53 -12.08 -12.58
C ALA A 52 -5.81 -13.40 -12.26
N ILE A 53 -5.13 -13.95 -13.28
CA ILE A 53 -4.38 -15.21 -13.18
C ILE A 53 -2.89 -14.90 -12.97
N PRO A 54 -2.29 -15.34 -11.84
CA PRO A 54 -0.85 -15.28 -11.64
C PRO A 54 -0.13 -16.42 -12.38
N VAL A 55 0.80 -16.06 -13.25
CA VAL A 55 1.66 -16.97 -14.01
C VAL A 55 3.09 -16.85 -13.47
N ASP A 56 3.76 -17.99 -13.24
CA ASP A 56 5.17 -17.99 -12.91
C ASP A 56 6.00 -17.55 -14.12
N TRP A 57 6.82 -16.51 -13.97
CA TRP A 57 7.59 -15.95 -15.07
C TRP A 57 8.50 -16.97 -15.74
N LYS A 58 8.99 -17.95 -14.97
CA LYS A 58 9.85 -19.02 -15.52
C LYS A 58 9.11 -19.92 -16.50
N GLN A 59 7.78 -19.95 -16.45
CA GLN A 59 6.93 -20.71 -17.37
C GLN A 59 6.54 -19.92 -18.62
N VAL A 60 6.81 -18.62 -18.66
CA VAL A 60 6.53 -17.78 -19.84
C VAL A 60 7.55 -18.10 -20.93
N LYS A 61 7.03 -18.38 -22.12
CA LYS A 61 7.79 -18.63 -23.35
C LYS A 61 8.06 -17.33 -24.10
N THR A 62 7.00 -16.58 -24.36
CA THR A 62 7.01 -15.24 -24.95
C THR A 62 5.64 -14.59 -24.68
N LEU A 63 5.50 -13.30 -24.95
CA LEU A 63 4.28 -12.54 -24.72
C LEU A 63 4.12 -11.45 -25.78
N GLU A 64 2.88 -11.06 -25.99
CA GLU A 64 2.47 -10.01 -26.91
C GLU A 64 1.45 -9.11 -26.18
N SER A 65 1.57 -7.81 -26.35
CA SER A 65 0.64 -6.83 -25.80
C SER A 65 0.63 -5.57 -26.64
N ASP A 66 -0.56 -5.08 -26.96
CA ASP A 66 -0.72 -3.79 -27.65
C ASP A 66 -0.76 -2.60 -26.67
N GLN A 67 -0.52 -2.85 -25.39
CA GLN A 67 -0.51 -1.83 -24.36
C GLN A 67 0.83 -1.10 -24.31
N GLU A 68 0.77 0.20 -24.02
CA GLU A 68 1.96 0.92 -23.59
C GLU A 68 2.37 0.41 -22.21
N LEU A 69 3.57 -0.18 -22.13
CA LEU A 69 4.09 -0.83 -20.93
C LEU A 69 5.51 -0.31 -20.65
N LEU A 70 5.80 -0.02 -19.39
CA LEU A 70 7.15 0.28 -18.94
C LEU A 70 7.85 -1.04 -18.61
N VAL A 71 8.94 -1.33 -19.33
CA VAL A 71 9.75 -2.53 -19.13
C VAL A 71 11.06 -2.13 -18.49
N LYS A 72 11.33 -2.63 -17.29
CA LYS A 72 12.58 -2.39 -16.57
C LYS A 72 13.48 -3.62 -16.62
N GLN A 73 14.72 -3.41 -17.03
CA GLN A 73 15.77 -4.44 -17.01
C GLN A 73 16.70 -4.29 -15.79
N ASP A 74 16.65 -3.13 -15.11
CA ASP A 74 17.30 -2.87 -13.83
C ASP A 74 16.43 -1.96 -12.93
N ALA A 75 16.88 -1.69 -11.70
CA ALA A 75 16.12 -0.95 -10.70
C ALA A 75 15.89 0.55 -11.05
N TYR A 76 16.69 1.12 -11.96
CA TYR A 76 16.78 2.57 -12.16
C TYR A 76 16.42 3.03 -13.57
N THR A 77 16.55 2.15 -14.57
CA THR A 77 16.27 2.45 -15.97
C THR A 77 15.11 1.59 -16.48
N GLY A 78 14.10 2.28 -17.01
CA GLY A 78 12.94 1.66 -17.64
C GLY A 78 12.78 2.18 -19.06
N GLU A 79 12.50 1.27 -19.98
CA GLU A 79 12.21 1.59 -21.38
C GLU A 79 10.69 1.52 -21.58
N LYS A 80 10.08 2.61 -22.05
CA LYS A 80 8.66 2.61 -22.41
C LYS A 80 8.49 1.90 -23.75
N ALA A 81 7.75 0.80 -23.74
CA ALA A 81 7.33 0.09 -24.94
C ALA A 81 5.93 0.53 -25.35
N LYS A 82 5.75 0.89 -26.63
CA LYS A 82 4.39 1.17 -27.15
C LYS A 82 3.57 -0.10 -27.27
N SER A 83 4.24 -1.20 -27.60
CA SER A 83 3.71 -2.55 -27.57
C SER A 83 4.83 -3.57 -27.37
N LEU A 84 4.45 -4.77 -26.96
CA LEU A 84 5.30 -5.94 -26.85
C LEU A 84 4.90 -6.92 -27.95
N GLN A 85 5.86 -7.43 -28.71
CA GLN A 85 5.61 -8.45 -29.73
C GLN A 85 6.28 -9.75 -29.36
N ALA A 86 5.60 -10.86 -29.63
CA ALA A 86 6.16 -12.18 -29.44
C ALA A 86 7.43 -12.37 -30.30
N ALA A 87 8.41 -13.05 -29.73
CA ALA A 87 9.68 -13.38 -30.37
C ALA A 87 10.02 -14.87 -30.16
N ASP A 88 11.25 -15.26 -30.48
CA ASP A 88 11.78 -16.59 -30.19
C ASP A 88 11.65 -16.94 -28.69
N ASP A 89 11.68 -18.23 -28.40
CA ASP A 89 11.62 -18.78 -27.04
C ASP A 89 12.54 -18.03 -26.07
N GLY A 90 11.95 -17.48 -25.00
CA GLY A 90 12.68 -16.73 -23.99
C GLY A 90 12.91 -15.26 -24.31
N LYS A 91 12.35 -14.74 -25.42
CA LYS A 91 12.53 -13.35 -25.86
C LYS A 91 11.20 -12.64 -26.08
N VAL A 92 11.26 -11.31 -26.09
CA VAL A 92 10.17 -10.42 -26.48
C VAL A 92 10.73 -9.21 -27.21
N VAL A 93 10.00 -8.67 -28.17
CA VAL A 93 10.37 -7.44 -28.87
C VAL A 93 9.64 -6.25 -28.22
N LEU A 94 10.41 -5.27 -27.76
CA LEU A 94 9.93 -3.95 -27.37
C LEU A 94 9.72 -3.13 -28.65
N ALA A 95 8.47 -2.97 -29.08
CA ALA A 95 8.14 -2.22 -30.27
C ALA A 95 8.01 -0.72 -29.94
N ASN A 96 9.10 0.03 -30.14
CA ASN A 96 9.16 1.47 -29.84
C ASN A 96 8.92 2.36 -31.07
N GLY A 97 8.39 1.79 -32.15
CA GLY A 97 8.31 2.45 -33.46
C GLY A 97 9.56 2.16 -34.29
N GLU A 98 10.40 3.15 -34.51
CA GLU A 98 11.45 3.12 -35.54
C GLU A 98 12.62 2.16 -35.26
N ALA A 99 12.80 1.72 -34.01
CA ALA A 99 13.84 0.76 -33.61
C ALA A 99 13.28 -0.28 -32.64
N PRO A 100 12.66 -1.37 -33.13
CA PRO A 100 12.24 -2.49 -32.28
C PRO A 100 13.47 -3.16 -31.65
N LYS A 101 13.44 -3.37 -30.34
CA LYS A 101 14.54 -3.96 -29.58
C LYS A 101 14.12 -5.32 -29.03
N THR A 102 14.83 -6.37 -29.41
CA THR A 102 14.60 -7.71 -28.84
C THR A 102 15.34 -7.82 -27.51
N VAL A 103 14.63 -8.25 -26.46
CA VAL A 103 15.18 -8.48 -25.12
C VAL A 103 14.90 -9.89 -24.66
N GLU A 104 15.84 -10.44 -23.89
CA GLU A 104 15.66 -11.71 -23.19
C GLU A 104 14.68 -11.50 -22.04
N LEU A 105 13.64 -12.34 -21.92
CA LEU A 105 12.70 -12.33 -20.79
C LEU A 105 13.41 -12.48 -19.45
N ALA A 106 14.53 -13.18 -19.41
CA ALA A 106 15.35 -13.35 -18.22
C ALA A 106 16.03 -12.05 -17.74
N SER A 107 16.17 -11.05 -18.62
CA SER A 107 16.71 -9.73 -18.28
C SER A 107 15.65 -8.75 -17.77
N ILE A 108 14.37 -9.08 -17.94
CA ILE A 108 13.26 -8.23 -17.51
C ILE A 108 13.06 -8.45 -16.00
N GLN A 109 13.08 -7.37 -15.24
CA GLN A 109 12.78 -7.37 -13.81
C GLN A 109 11.33 -6.95 -13.55
N GLN A 110 10.81 -6.01 -14.33
CA GLN A 110 9.47 -5.46 -14.12
C GLN A 110 8.79 -5.10 -15.46
N ILE A 111 7.48 -5.39 -15.57
CA ILE A 111 6.60 -4.85 -16.62
C ILE A 111 5.40 -4.23 -15.92
N ILE A 112 5.20 -2.92 -16.03
CA ILE A 112 4.08 -2.21 -15.42
C ILE A 112 3.42 -1.25 -16.40
N LYS A 113 2.14 -0.97 -16.18
CA LYS A 113 1.49 0.14 -16.87
C LYS A 113 2.17 1.45 -16.47
N PRO A 114 2.65 2.27 -17.42
CA PRO A 114 3.26 3.55 -17.09
C PRO A 114 2.23 4.44 -16.41
N LYS A 115 2.53 4.87 -15.18
CA LYS A 115 1.77 5.93 -14.51
C LYS A 115 2.19 7.28 -15.13
N PRO A 116 1.30 8.28 -15.28
CA PRO A 116 1.71 9.60 -15.72
C PRO A 116 2.77 10.15 -14.75
N VAL A 117 3.97 10.44 -15.25
CA VAL A 117 5.15 10.78 -14.45
C VAL A 117 5.44 12.28 -14.58
N ILE A 118 5.63 12.95 -13.44
CA ILE A 118 6.74 13.91 -13.32
C ILE A 118 7.94 13.01 -13.02
N GLU A 119 8.88 12.88 -13.97
CA GLU A 119 9.82 11.77 -14.27
C GLU A 119 10.50 10.96 -13.14
N ASP A 120 10.36 11.30 -11.86
CA ASP A 120 10.94 10.57 -10.72
C ASP A 120 10.08 10.63 -9.43
N LEU A 121 8.78 10.97 -9.49
CA LEU A 121 7.89 10.97 -8.32
C LEU A 121 6.84 9.86 -8.38
N VAL A 122 6.92 8.90 -7.45
CA VAL A 122 5.87 7.90 -7.24
C VAL A 122 5.08 8.26 -6.00
N TRP A 123 3.82 8.64 -6.18
CA TRP A 123 2.91 8.95 -5.08
C TRP A 123 1.77 7.92 -5.05
N LYS A 124 1.50 7.39 -3.86
CA LYS A 124 0.39 6.48 -3.59
C LYS A 124 -0.25 6.82 -2.26
N GLY A 125 -1.52 6.51 -2.09
CA GLY A 125 -2.16 6.65 -0.78
C GLY A 125 -3.50 5.95 -0.69
N ASN A 126 -4.01 5.88 0.53
CA ASN A 126 -5.32 5.40 0.87
C ASN A 126 -5.91 6.25 2.01
N VAL A 127 -7.23 6.42 1.97
CA VAL A 127 -8.04 6.89 3.08
C VAL A 127 -9.05 5.79 3.38
N ASP A 128 -9.11 5.32 4.61
CA ASP A 128 -10.06 4.33 5.09
C ASP A 128 -11.04 5.00 6.06
N MET A 129 -12.33 4.70 5.93
CA MET A 129 -13.40 5.28 6.77
C MET A 129 -14.27 4.15 7.32
N ALA A 130 -14.51 4.15 8.63
CA ALA A 130 -15.44 3.23 9.29
C ALA A 130 -16.50 4.03 10.09
N LEU A 131 -17.71 3.49 10.13
CA LEU A 131 -18.86 4.10 10.80
C LEU A 131 -19.64 3.00 11.53
N ASP A 132 -19.94 3.20 12.81
CA ASP A 132 -20.80 2.30 13.58
C ASP A 132 -21.93 3.09 14.25
N TYR A 133 -23.15 2.56 14.14
CA TYR A 133 -24.35 3.16 14.72
C TYR A 133 -25.12 2.08 15.50
N LYS A 134 -25.22 2.25 16.82
CA LYS A 134 -25.93 1.33 17.70
C LYS A 134 -27.08 2.05 18.40
N ARG A 135 -28.29 1.49 18.26
CA ARG A 135 -29.48 1.93 18.98
C ARG A 135 -29.82 0.91 20.07
N ALA A 136 -29.66 1.29 21.33
CA ALA A 136 -29.90 0.42 22.48
C ALA A 136 -30.47 1.22 23.67
N GLU A 137 -30.25 0.76 24.91
CA GLU A 137 -30.51 1.56 26.12
C GLU A 137 -29.67 2.84 26.14
N LYS A 138 -28.46 2.77 25.56
CA LYS A 138 -27.63 3.90 25.21
C LYS A 138 -27.38 3.93 23.71
N ASP A 139 -27.49 5.09 23.10
CA ASP A 139 -27.19 5.28 21.69
C ASP A 139 -25.67 5.46 21.52
N THR A 140 -25.07 4.82 20.52
CA THR A 140 -23.63 4.96 20.23
C THR A 140 -23.39 5.27 18.75
N ASN A 141 -22.59 6.32 18.50
CA ASN A 141 -22.13 6.73 17.18
C ASN A 141 -20.60 6.74 17.17
N ASP A 142 -19.99 5.93 16.32
CA ASP A 142 -18.53 5.86 16.16
C ASP A 142 -18.12 6.23 14.73
N TYR A 143 -17.06 7.04 14.61
CA TYR A 143 -16.53 7.57 13.36
C TYR A 143 -15.02 7.42 13.35
N ASP A 144 -14.51 6.70 12.36
CA ASP A 144 -13.09 6.47 12.16
C ASP A 144 -12.64 6.91 10.78
N ILE A 145 -11.53 7.63 10.75
CA ILE A 145 -10.87 8.04 9.53
C ILE A 145 -9.38 7.78 9.67
N ASP A 146 -8.86 6.91 8.82
CA ASP A 146 -7.43 6.66 8.67
C ASP A 146 -6.98 7.17 7.32
N PHE A 147 -5.79 7.75 7.27
CA PHE A 147 -5.12 8.03 6.00
C PHE A 147 -3.67 7.59 6.04
N LYS A 148 -3.19 7.13 4.89
CA LYS A 148 -1.78 6.81 4.67
C LYS A 148 -1.39 7.23 3.27
N THR A 149 -0.25 7.90 3.17
CA THR A 149 0.29 8.32 1.87
C THR A 149 1.80 8.16 1.85
N THR A 150 2.32 7.75 0.69
CA THR A 150 3.75 7.58 0.47
C THR A 150 4.14 8.26 -0.82
N ALA A 151 5.15 9.13 -0.76
CA ALA A 151 5.78 9.75 -1.92
C ALA A 151 7.26 9.35 -1.97
N ARG A 152 7.70 8.76 -3.08
CA ARG A 152 9.09 8.35 -3.31
C ARG A 152 9.68 9.16 -4.46
N HIS A 153 10.84 9.75 -4.22
CA HIS A 153 11.59 10.51 -5.21
C HIS A 153 13.10 10.30 -5.01
N GLY A 154 13.77 9.73 -6.01
CA GLY A 154 15.16 9.32 -5.90
C GLY A 154 15.44 8.48 -4.66
N GLN A 155 16.32 8.98 -3.78
CA GLN A 155 16.76 8.30 -2.56
C GLN A 155 15.91 8.63 -1.32
N TRP A 156 14.79 9.34 -1.50
CA TRP A 156 13.92 9.77 -0.41
C TRP A 156 12.55 9.12 -0.51
N ARG A 157 12.04 8.65 0.64
CA ARG A 157 10.65 8.23 0.79
C ARG A 157 10.01 8.99 1.95
N HIS A 158 8.94 9.68 1.63
CA HIS A 158 8.08 10.39 2.58
C HIS A 158 6.88 9.51 2.86
N THR A 159 6.56 9.25 4.12
CA THR A 159 5.32 8.57 4.51
C THR A 159 4.56 9.43 5.51
N GLY A 160 3.34 9.81 5.17
CA GLY A 160 2.41 10.46 6.09
C GLY A 160 1.32 9.47 6.50
N GLN A 161 1.02 9.39 7.79
CA GLN A 161 -0.07 8.59 8.34
C GLN A 161 -0.88 9.48 9.29
N GLY A 162 -2.16 9.20 9.41
CA GLY A 162 -2.95 9.79 10.46
C GLY A 162 -4.29 9.13 10.65
N GLU A 163 -4.84 9.40 11.82
CA GLU A 163 -6.01 8.74 12.36
C GLU A 163 -6.85 9.78 13.09
N TYR A 164 -8.16 9.68 12.99
CA TYR A 164 -9.12 10.45 13.75
C TYR A 164 -10.26 9.56 14.17
N ASN A 165 -10.46 9.45 15.49
CA ASN A 165 -11.53 8.66 16.09
C ASN A 165 -12.45 9.56 16.87
N ARG A 166 -13.75 9.33 16.69
CA ARG A 166 -14.77 10.05 17.44
C ARG A 166 -15.94 9.15 17.80
N GLU A 167 -16.17 9.01 19.10
CA GLU A 167 -17.27 8.23 19.64
C GLU A 167 -18.17 9.12 20.51
N PHE A 168 -19.48 8.96 20.36
CA PHE A 168 -20.50 9.52 21.23
C PHE A 168 -21.33 8.41 21.85
N GLN A 169 -21.61 8.54 23.15
CA GLN A 169 -22.62 7.75 23.86
C GLN A 169 -23.66 8.69 24.47
N ASP A 170 -24.94 8.56 24.07
CA ASP A 170 -26.04 9.43 24.51
C ASP A 170 -25.71 10.94 24.37
N ASP A 171 -25.22 11.33 23.19
CA ASP A 171 -24.76 12.69 22.85
C ASP A 171 -23.54 13.23 23.65
N VAL A 172 -22.93 12.39 24.50
CA VAL A 172 -21.68 12.71 25.23
C VAL A 172 -20.49 12.11 24.50
N SER A 173 -19.45 12.91 24.24
CA SER A 173 -18.22 12.45 23.59
C SER A 173 -17.43 11.53 24.52
N THR A 174 -17.29 10.26 24.15
CA THR A 174 -16.50 9.24 24.89
C THR A 174 -15.12 9.03 24.27
N THR A 175 -14.94 9.37 22.98
CA THR A 175 -13.64 9.42 22.29
C THR A 175 -13.61 10.65 21.39
N ASP A 176 -12.53 11.42 21.43
CA ASP A 176 -12.21 12.47 20.45
C ASP A 176 -10.69 12.64 20.44
N ASN A 177 -10.05 11.85 19.58
CA ASN A 177 -8.60 11.86 19.44
C ASN A 177 -8.15 11.81 17.99
N TRP A 178 -6.93 12.30 17.77
CA TRP A 178 -6.28 12.22 16.49
C TRP A 178 -4.78 12.01 16.62
N ALA A 179 -4.22 11.33 15.64
CA ALA A 179 -2.79 11.09 15.51
C ALA A 179 -2.32 11.50 14.12
N LEU A 180 -1.12 12.10 14.06
CA LEU A 180 -0.39 12.34 12.82
C LEU A 180 1.02 11.80 12.99
N GLU A 181 1.48 11.03 12.00
CA GLU A 181 2.83 10.54 11.89
C GLU A 181 3.42 10.92 10.54
N TYR A 182 4.68 11.36 10.57
CA TYR A 182 5.46 11.62 9.37
C TYR A 182 6.82 10.95 9.48
N ASP A 183 7.09 10.06 8.54
CA ASP A 183 8.38 9.39 8.35
C ASP A 183 9.11 9.97 7.13
N LEU A 184 10.40 10.20 7.30
CA LEU A 184 11.33 10.54 6.22
C LEU A 184 12.45 9.49 6.17
N ASP A 185 12.43 8.66 5.13
CA ASP A 185 13.45 7.65 4.90
C ASP A 185 14.46 8.16 3.87
N ARG A 186 15.74 8.11 4.23
CA ARG A 186 16.86 8.33 3.33
C ARG A 186 17.51 6.99 2.98
N PHE A 187 17.31 6.51 1.77
CA PHE A 187 17.93 5.27 1.27
C PHE A 187 19.43 5.47 1.07
N LEU A 188 20.24 4.74 1.84
CA LEU A 188 21.70 4.71 1.73
C LEU A 188 22.16 3.72 0.65
N THR A 189 21.37 2.66 0.47
CA THR A 189 21.47 1.67 -0.61
C THR A 189 20.05 1.33 -1.09
N GLU A 190 19.88 0.39 -2.00
CA GLU A 190 18.56 -0.09 -2.41
C GLU A 190 17.72 -0.66 -1.24
N HIS A 191 18.39 -1.22 -0.22
CA HIS A 191 17.73 -1.92 0.89
C HIS A 191 17.87 -1.18 2.23
N TRP A 192 19.04 -0.62 2.53
CA TRP A 192 19.28 0.11 3.77
C TRP A 192 18.83 1.56 3.67
N PHE A 193 18.07 2.01 4.67
CA PHE A 193 17.69 3.40 4.83
C PHE A 193 17.92 3.90 6.26
N TRP A 194 18.03 5.21 6.41
CA TRP A 194 17.99 5.88 7.70
C TRP A 194 16.67 6.64 7.82
N GLN A 195 15.91 6.38 8.88
CA GLN A 195 14.59 6.96 9.11
C GLN A 195 14.66 8.07 10.15
N GLY A 196 13.97 9.18 9.86
CA GLY A 196 13.53 10.16 10.85
C GLY A 196 12.01 10.12 10.98
N ARG A 197 11.49 10.18 12.20
CA ARG A 197 10.05 10.16 12.49
C ARG A 197 9.65 11.32 13.38
N LEU A 198 8.49 11.89 13.08
CA LEU A 198 7.73 12.75 13.99
C LEU A 198 6.32 12.20 14.15
N THR A 199 5.90 11.99 15.40
CA THR A 199 4.52 11.62 15.74
C THR A 199 3.94 12.66 16.69
N TYR A 200 2.67 13.01 16.48
CA TYR A 200 1.91 13.87 17.37
C TYR A 200 0.51 13.27 17.57
N LYS A 201 0.16 12.95 18.82
CA LYS A 201 -1.16 12.46 19.22
C LYS A 201 -1.82 13.48 20.14
N ARG A 202 -3.13 13.68 19.99
CA ARG A 202 -3.95 14.54 20.84
C ARG A 202 -5.20 13.78 21.23
N ASP A 203 -5.44 13.65 22.53
CA ASP A 203 -6.69 13.14 23.09
C ASP A 203 -7.39 14.28 23.85
N LYS A 204 -8.71 14.41 23.68
CA LYS A 204 -9.53 15.42 24.36
C LYS A 204 -10.35 14.84 25.52
N VAL A 205 -10.38 13.52 25.67
CA VAL A 205 -11.19 12.81 26.67
C VAL A 205 -10.28 12.17 27.72
N GLU A 206 -9.20 11.53 27.31
CA GLU A 206 -8.24 10.88 28.20
C GLU A 206 -7.32 11.87 28.93
N ASP A 207 -6.78 11.47 30.08
CA ASP A 207 -5.85 12.30 30.87
C ASP A 207 -4.54 12.57 30.12
N LEU A 208 -4.03 11.60 29.35
CA LEU A 208 -2.88 11.82 28.46
C LEU A 208 -3.32 12.68 27.25
N ALA A 209 -3.34 13.99 27.46
CA ALA A 209 -3.93 14.92 26.52
C ALA A 209 -3.05 15.19 25.29
N ARG A 210 -1.71 15.13 25.38
CA ARG A 210 -0.79 15.23 24.23
C ARG A 210 0.38 14.28 24.36
N GLN A 211 0.75 13.73 23.22
CA GLN A 211 2.00 13.00 23.05
C GLN A 211 2.73 13.51 21.82
N ARG A 212 4.01 13.85 21.97
CA ARG A 212 4.93 14.10 20.86
C ARG A 212 6.03 13.06 20.91
N THR A 213 6.37 12.47 19.77
CA THR A 213 7.50 11.55 19.66
C THR A 213 8.39 11.97 18.49
N VAL A 214 9.69 12.04 18.75
CA VAL A 214 10.72 12.24 17.72
C VAL A 214 11.62 11.03 17.73
N GLY A 215 11.71 10.35 16.60
CA GLY A 215 12.44 9.09 16.46
C GLY A 215 13.46 9.14 15.34
N THR A 216 14.56 8.42 15.48
CA THR A 216 15.47 8.19 14.36
C THR A 216 16.25 6.88 14.49
N GLY A 217 16.59 6.27 13.37
CA GLY A 217 17.45 5.09 13.35
C GLY A 217 17.47 4.37 12.01
N PRO A 218 18.23 3.27 11.92
CA PRO A 218 18.38 2.51 10.68
C PRO A 218 17.18 1.61 10.41
N GLY A 219 16.90 1.40 9.13
CA GLY A 219 15.92 0.44 8.66
C GLY A 219 16.40 -0.32 7.43
N TYR A 220 15.71 -1.42 7.16
CA TYR A 220 15.98 -2.35 6.06
C TYR A 220 14.70 -2.66 5.30
N GLN A 221 14.69 -2.38 4.01
CA GLN A 221 13.68 -2.77 3.04
C GLN A 221 14.03 -4.16 2.52
N PHE A 222 13.25 -5.18 2.86
CA PHE A 222 13.49 -6.54 2.38
C PHE A 222 13.05 -6.73 0.93
N TRP A 223 11.90 -6.15 0.57
CA TRP A 223 11.39 -6.06 -0.80
C TRP A 223 10.38 -4.91 -0.89
N ASP A 224 10.29 -4.26 -2.03
CA ASP A 224 9.29 -3.23 -2.36
C ASP A 224 8.94 -3.43 -3.84
N ASP A 225 7.89 -4.19 -4.10
CA ASP A 225 7.46 -4.59 -5.42
C ASP A 225 5.96 -4.26 -5.62
N GLU A 226 5.48 -4.45 -6.84
CA GLU A 226 4.09 -4.21 -7.19
C GLU A 226 3.08 -5.13 -6.49
N LEU A 227 3.54 -6.24 -5.89
CA LEU A 227 2.74 -7.21 -5.16
C LEU A 227 2.74 -6.96 -3.64
N GLY A 228 3.65 -6.12 -3.13
CA GLY A 228 3.74 -5.79 -1.72
C GLY A 228 5.11 -5.28 -1.30
N ALA A 229 5.23 -4.92 -0.04
CA ALA A 229 6.47 -4.45 0.54
C ALA A 229 6.65 -5.00 1.95
N PHE A 230 7.90 -5.15 2.38
CA PHE A 230 8.23 -5.39 3.78
C PHE A 230 9.48 -4.61 4.18
N SER A 231 9.35 -3.89 5.29
CA SER A 231 10.46 -3.18 5.91
C SER A 231 10.41 -3.32 7.43
N LEU A 232 11.60 -3.28 8.02
CA LEU A 232 11.82 -3.15 9.44
C LEU A 232 12.65 -1.90 9.72
N GLY A 233 12.33 -1.20 10.80
CA GLY A 233 13.09 -0.05 11.29
C GLY A 233 13.37 -0.20 12.78
N SER A 234 14.56 0.19 13.21
CA SER A 234 14.88 0.39 14.62
C SER A 234 15.01 1.88 14.89
N LEU A 235 14.40 2.37 15.96
CA LEU A 235 14.42 3.78 16.32
C LEU A 235 14.88 3.96 17.75
N VAL A 236 15.63 5.04 17.98
CA VAL A 236 15.73 5.67 19.29
C VAL A 236 14.75 6.84 19.29
N ASN A 237 13.82 6.80 20.23
CA ASN A 237 12.74 7.76 20.35
C ASN A 237 12.95 8.63 21.59
N ARG A 238 12.59 9.90 21.46
CA ARG A 238 12.25 10.78 22.59
C ARG A 238 10.76 11.03 22.56
N THR A 239 10.10 10.74 23.66
CA THR A 239 8.66 10.96 23.83
C THR A 239 8.43 12.01 24.91
N ASP A 240 7.57 12.98 24.63
CA ASP A 240 7.14 14.03 25.55
C ASP A 240 5.61 13.91 25.74
N TYR A 241 5.17 13.84 27.00
CA TYR A 241 3.78 13.77 27.43
C TYR A 241 3.32 15.07 28.09
N GLU A 242 2.05 15.43 27.85
CA GLU A 242 1.34 16.50 28.55
C GLU A 242 -0.03 16.00 28.99
N TYR A 243 -0.32 16.10 30.28
CA TYR A 243 -1.54 15.61 30.91
C TYR A 243 -2.63 16.70 30.99
N ALA A 244 -3.90 16.29 31.06
CA ALA A 244 -5.05 17.18 30.99
C ALA A 244 -5.13 18.13 32.20
N GLU A 245 -4.83 17.62 33.40
CA GLU A 245 -4.83 18.39 34.65
C GLU A 245 -3.54 19.22 34.85
N GLY A 246 -2.63 19.18 33.88
CA GLY A 246 -1.29 19.75 33.98
C GLY A 246 -0.27 18.75 34.51
N GLY A 247 0.96 18.86 34.02
CA GLY A 247 2.00 17.87 34.25
C GLY A 247 2.66 17.52 32.93
N LYS A 248 3.97 17.26 32.98
CA LYS A 248 4.76 16.91 31.80
C LYS A 248 5.72 15.79 32.18
N ASP A 249 5.83 14.82 31.31
CA ASP A 249 6.83 13.77 31.42
C ASP A 249 7.58 13.61 30.10
N ASN A 250 8.79 13.07 30.16
CA ASN A 250 9.55 12.73 28.97
C ASN A 250 10.50 11.57 29.24
N PHE A 251 10.66 10.72 28.24
CA PHE A 251 11.54 9.57 28.31
C PHE A 251 12.15 9.25 26.96
N TYR A 252 13.22 8.46 27.00
CA TYR A 252 13.82 7.86 25.83
C TYR A 252 13.40 6.40 25.72
N SER A 253 13.21 5.91 24.51
CA SER A 253 12.88 4.52 24.24
C SER A 253 13.62 3.98 23.02
N VAL A 254 13.76 2.67 22.95
CA VAL A 254 14.19 1.96 21.75
C VAL A 254 12.97 1.24 21.19
N ALA A 255 12.76 1.33 19.88
CA ALA A 255 11.60 0.75 19.23
C ALA A 255 11.96 -0.02 17.95
N MET A 256 11.18 -1.06 17.65
CA MET A 256 11.18 -1.77 16.38
C MET A 256 9.85 -1.53 15.66
N LYS A 257 9.90 -0.89 14.50
CA LYS A 257 8.76 -0.73 13.60
C LYS A 257 8.79 -1.77 12.49
N TRP A 258 7.63 -2.30 12.14
CA TRP A 258 7.44 -3.07 10.91
C TRP A 258 6.37 -2.42 10.03
N ASN A 259 6.52 -2.61 8.73
CA ASN A 259 5.50 -2.29 7.74
C ASN A 259 5.53 -3.37 6.66
N TYR A 260 4.43 -4.11 6.56
CA TYR A 260 4.26 -5.24 5.66
C TYR A 260 2.93 -5.10 4.91
N ASN A 261 2.94 -5.35 3.61
CA ASN A 261 1.72 -5.62 2.85
C ASN A 261 1.99 -6.64 1.74
N ARG A 262 0.98 -7.44 1.38
CA ARG A 262 1.05 -8.39 0.29
C ARG A 262 -0.31 -8.65 -0.34
N TYR A 263 -0.37 -8.59 -1.66
CA TYR A 263 -1.52 -9.10 -2.41
C TYR A 263 -1.53 -10.63 -2.40
N LEU A 264 -2.63 -11.21 -1.90
CA LEU A 264 -2.82 -12.65 -1.76
C LEU A 264 -3.46 -13.28 -3.01
N VAL A 265 -4.39 -12.56 -3.64
CA VAL A 265 -5.16 -13.06 -4.79
C VAL A 265 -5.27 -11.97 -5.84
N GLY A 266 -4.58 -12.11 -6.98
CA GLY A 266 -4.83 -11.31 -8.18
C GLY A 266 -4.79 -9.78 -8.04
N LYS A 267 -4.07 -9.25 -7.03
CA LYS A 267 -4.13 -7.84 -6.58
C LYS A 267 -5.50 -7.35 -6.06
N THR A 268 -6.44 -8.26 -5.83
CA THR A 268 -7.79 -7.97 -5.31
C THR A 268 -7.83 -8.03 -3.78
N VAL A 269 -7.16 -9.03 -3.19
CA VAL A 269 -7.07 -9.17 -1.72
C VAL A 269 -5.66 -8.80 -1.27
N GLU A 270 -5.55 -7.83 -0.37
CA GLU A 270 -4.32 -7.41 0.27
C GLU A 270 -4.38 -7.73 1.76
N PHE A 271 -3.36 -8.41 2.28
CA PHE A 271 -3.11 -8.46 3.71
C PHE A 271 -2.05 -7.43 4.05
N PHE A 272 -2.26 -6.67 5.12
CA PHE A 272 -1.30 -5.69 5.60
C PHE A 272 -1.16 -5.78 7.12
N THR A 273 0.02 -5.45 7.61
CA THR A 273 0.27 -5.22 9.03
C THR A 273 1.38 -4.20 9.20
N ASN A 274 1.19 -3.31 10.15
CA ASN A 274 2.18 -2.32 10.53
C ASN A 274 2.07 -2.07 12.03
N GLY A 275 3.17 -1.65 12.64
CA GLY A 275 3.18 -1.41 14.08
C GLY A 275 4.56 -1.16 14.61
N GLU A 276 4.62 -0.87 15.91
CA GLU A 276 5.80 -0.57 16.67
C GLU A 276 5.79 -1.30 18.01
N LEU A 277 6.89 -2.00 18.29
CA LEU A 277 7.21 -2.53 19.61
C LEU A 277 8.27 -1.63 20.24
N GLY A 278 7.91 -0.91 21.29
CA GLY A 278 8.78 0.02 22.01
C GLY A 278 9.18 -0.51 23.39
N ARG A 279 10.35 -0.09 23.86
CA ARG A 279 10.82 -0.30 25.23
C ARG A 279 11.44 1.01 25.75
N PRO A 280 10.83 1.65 26.76
CA PRO A 280 11.46 2.75 27.49
C PRO A 280 12.80 2.33 28.08
N ILE A 281 13.77 3.24 28.05
CA ILE A 281 15.11 3.01 28.63
C ILE A 281 15.05 3.14 30.16
N ASP A 282 14.23 4.07 30.63
CA ASP A 282 13.95 4.35 32.03
C ASP A 282 12.43 4.47 32.25
N GLY A 283 11.97 4.21 33.48
CA GLY A 283 10.57 4.34 33.88
C GLY A 283 9.92 3.00 34.28
N PRO A 284 8.65 3.02 34.72
CA PRO A 284 7.93 1.84 35.21
C PRO A 284 7.31 0.96 34.11
N VAL A 285 7.44 1.38 32.84
CA VAL A 285 6.89 0.66 31.67
C VAL A 285 7.95 -0.26 31.10
N ASP A 286 7.64 -1.55 31.01
CA ASP A 286 8.50 -2.59 30.48
C ASP A 286 8.55 -2.56 28.94
N TYR A 287 7.38 -2.45 28.29
CA TYR A 287 7.25 -2.37 26.84
C TYR A 287 5.91 -1.80 26.40
N SER A 288 5.86 -1.28 25.17
CA SER A 288 4.66 -0.81 24.49
C SER A 288 4.51 -1.48 23.13
N LEU A 289 3.29 -1.77 22.72
CA LEU A 289 2.94 -2.31 21.41
C LEU A 289 1.80 -1.47 20.83
N ASP A 290 2.00 -0.93 19.64
CA ASP A 290 1.00 -0.28 18.79
C ASP A 290 1.02 -1.07 17.49
N ALA A 291 -0.05 -1.81 17.17
CA ALA A 291 -0.05 -2.75 16.07
C ALA A 291 -1.39 -2.81 15.36
N GLU A 292 -1.35 -2.74 14.04
CA GLU A 292 -2.48 -2.91 13.15
C GLU A 292 -2.23 -4.11 12.23
N MET A 293 -3.27 -4.91 12.02
CA MET A 293 -3.32 -5.85 10.91
C MET A 293 -4.68 -5.77 10.22
N GLY A 294 -4.71 -6.01 8.92
CA GLY A 294 -5.96 -5.94 8.19
C GLY A 294 -5.96 -6.68 6.87
N LEU A 295 -7.17 -6.90 6.38
CA LEU A 295 -7.46 -7.40 5.05
C LEU A 295 -8.18 -6.29 4.28
N ARG A 296 -7.70 -6.02 3.07
CA ARG A 296 -8.33 -5.09 2.13
C ARG A 296 -8.77 -5.84 0.89
N TYR A 297 -10.05 -5.70 0.55
CA TYR A 297 -10.64 -6.21 -0.69
C TYR A 297 -10.89 -5.06 -1.65
N LYS A 298 -10.17 -5.03 -2.77
CA LYS A 298 -10.37 -4.04 -3.82
C LYS A 298 -11.63 -4.38 -4.62
N VAL A 299 -12.60 -3.46 -4.59
CA VAL A 299 -13.82 -3.53 -5.39
C VAL A 299 -13.57 -2.96 -6.78
N THR A 300 -12.79 -1.87 -6.85
CA THR A 300 -12.32 -1.25 -8.10
C THR A 300 -10.84 -0.92 -7.99
N GLU A 301 -10.27 -0.24 -9.00
CA GLU A 301 -8.87 0.22 -8.93
C GLU A 301 -8.65 1.28 -7.83
N TRP A 302 -9.70 1.98 -7.40
CA TRP A 302 -9.65 3.06 -6.41
C TRP A 302 -10.50 2.80 -5.16
N ALA A 303 -11.51 1.93 -5.20
CA ALA A 303 -12.40 1.64 -4.07
C ALA A 303 -12.10 0.28 -3.44
N SER A 304 -12.18 0.20 -2.12
CA SER A 304 -11.96 -1.03 -1.36
C SER A 304 -12.87 -1.15 -0.13
N LEU A 305 -13.00 -2.39 0.36
CA LEU A 305 -13.53 -2.71 1.68
C LEU A 305 -12.35 -3.14 2.55
N ASN A 306 -12.35 -2.76 3.81
CA ASN A 306 -11.30 -3.11 4.76
C ASN A 306 -11.88 -3.76 6.02
N LEU A 307 -11.12 -4.68 6.60
CA LEU A 307 -11.31 -5.24 7.92
C LEU A 307 -9.99 -5.07 8.66
N LYS A 308 -9.99 -4.40 9.79
CA LYS A 308 -8.77 -4.13 10.58
C LYS A 308 -8.94 -4.61 12.00
N ALA A 309 -7.83 -5.02 12.59
CA ALA A 309 -7.67 -5.32 14.00
C ALA A 309 -6.47 -4.52 14.51
N GLU A 310 -6.72 -3.65 15.48
CA GLU A 310 -5.74 -2.77 16.11
C GLU A 310 -5.53 -3.22 17.55
N ARG A 311 -4.28 -3.19 18.02
CA ARG A 311 -3.87 -3.60 19.35
C ARG A 311 -2.92 -2.55 19.92
N ASP A 312 -3.40 -1.86 20.94
CA ASP A 312 -2.58 -0.98 21.77
C ASP A 312 -2.35 -1.66 23.12
N MET A 313 -1.10 -1.82 23.49
CA MET A 313 -0.73 -2.41 24.76
C MET A 313 0.43 -1.64 25.38
N ILE A 314 0.31 -1.33 26.66
CA ILE A 314 1.40 -0.84 27.50
C ILE A 314 1.50 -1.82 28.66
N SER A 315 2.67 -2.42 28.86
CA SER A 315 2.95 -3.31 29.97
C SER A 315 3.88 -2.61 30.95
N GLY A 316 3.48 -2.55 32.22
CA GLY A 316 4.23 -1.97 33.33
C GLY A 316 3.56 -2.34 34.66
N ASP A 317 3.83 -1.60 35.73
CA ASP A 317 3.14 -1.75 37.02
C ASP A 317 1.61 -1.60 36.88
N SER A 318 0.84 -2.12 37.85
CA SER A 318 -0.63 -2.27 37.75
C SER A 318 -1.42 -0.98 37.47
N GLU A 319 -0.85 0.19 37.72
CA GLU A 319 -1.45 1.51 37.42
C GLU A 319 -1.09 2.03 36.02
N SER A 320 -0.12 1.41 35.34
CA SER A 320 0.45 1.84 34.05
C SER A 320 0.17 0.86 32.90
N SER A 321 -0.56 -0.23 33.16
CA SER A 321 -0.89 -1.22 32.15
C SER A 321 -2.12 -0.82 31.33
N LEU A 322 -1.99 -0.82 30.00
CA LEU A 322 -3.09 -0.62 29.05
C LEU A 322 -3.16 -1.83 28.11
N SER A 323 -4.37 -2.26 27.76
CA SER A 323 -4.59 -3.30 26.76
C SER A 323 -5.92 -3.06 26.06
N LYS A 324 -5.86 -2.43 24.88
CA LYS A 324 -7.01 -2.15 24.02
C LYS A 324 -6.91 -2.98 22.74
N THR A 325 -8.05 -3.51 22.30
CA THR A 325 -8.15 -4.12 20.96
C THR A 325 -9.39 -3.57 20.28
N ARG A 326 -9.21 -3.10 19.06
CA ARG A 326 -10.28 -2.56 18.23
C ARG A 326 -10.40 -3.39 16.96
N TYR A 327 -11.63 -3.59 16.51
CA TYR A 327 -11.93 -4.18 15.22
C TYR A 327 -12.76 -3.19 14.43
N THR A 328 -12.31 -2.86 13.23
CA THR A 328 -13.01 -1.91 12.34
C THR A 328 -13.29 -2.56 11.00
N ALA A 329 -14.43 -2.17 10.42
CA ALA A 329 -14.84 -2.57 9.09
C ALA A 329 -15.30 -1.33 8.35
N GLY A 330 -14.72 -1.06 7.18
CA GLY A 330 -14.88 0.22 6.52
C GLY A 330 -14.69 0.19 5.02
N PHE A 331 -14.75 1.37 4.43
CA PHE A 331 -14.55 1.62 3.02
C PHE A 331 -13.25 2.41 2.82
N GLY A 332 -12.48 2.04 1.80
CA GLY A 332 -11.23 2.70 1.46
C GLY A 332 -11.24 3.31 0.08
N VAL A 333 -10.64 4.48 -0.07
CA VAL A 333 -10.34 5.12 -1.36
C VAL A 333 -8.83 5.21 -1.52
N ALA A 334 -8.30 4.67 -2.61
CA ALA A 334 -6.87 4.63 -2.92
C ALA A 334 -6.54 5.32 -4.25
N TRP A 335 -5.32 5.86 -4.35
CA TRP A 335 -4.78 6.50 -5.56
C TRP A 335 -3.34 6.09 -5.85
#